data_AF-A0A3N4QEC1-F1
#
_entry.id   AF-A0A3N4QEC1-F1
#
_cell.length_a   1.000
_cell.length_b   1.000
_cell.length_c   1.000
_cell.angle_alpha   90.00
_cell.angle_beta   90.00
_cell.angle_gamma   90.00
#
_symmetry.space_group_name_H-M   'P 1'
#
loop_
_entity.id
_entity.type
_entity.pdbx_description
1 polymer ?
#
loop_
_entity_poly.entity_id
_entity_poly.type
_entity_poly.pdbx_seq_one_letter_code
_entity_poly.pdbx_strand_id
1 'polypeptide(L)' 'MISRYERGLITPSLEVARKIAQVLKVSLDFLVFGMSEQTANQNVELKVHDVASLSDEDKAHVFAVIDAFVTKARLQKILQ' A
#
# COMPACT_ATOMS: atom_id res chain seq x y z
N MET A 1 -20.99 -18.13 -12.03
CA MET A 1 -19.90 -18.66 -11.19
C MET A 1 -19.48 -17.65 -10.11
N ILE A 2 -19.29 -16.37 -10.47
CA ILE A 2 -18.94 -15.26 -9.54
C ILE A 2 -19.82 -15.19 -8.29
N SER A 3 -21.14 -15.32 -8.45
CA SER A 3 -22.12 -15.30 -7.37
C SER A 3 -21.89 -16.37 -6.28
N ARG A 4 -21.20 -17.47 -6.60
CA ARG A 4 -20.82 -18.49 -5.62
C ARG A 4 -19.56 -18.11 -4.84
N TYR A 5 -18.62 -17.38 -5.45
CA TYR A 5 -17.44 -16.81 -4.77
C TYR A 5 -17.85 -15.75 -3.77
N GLU A 6 -18.76 -14.85 -4.15
CA GLU A 6 -19.25 -13.77 -3.28
C GLU A 6 -19.99 -14.28 -2.03
N ARG A 7 -20.66 -15.43 -2.14
CA ARG A 7 -21.34 -16.08 -1.02
C ARG A 7 -20.46 -17.05 -0.22
N GLY A 8 -19.17 -17.14 -0.53
CA GLY A 8 -18.24 -18.06 0.14
C GLY A 8 -18.58 -19.54 -0.05
N LEU A 9 -19.40 -19.88 -1.05
CA LEU A 9 -19.81 -21.27 -1.30
C LEU A 9 -18.68 -22.08 -1.97
N ILE A 10 -17.74 -21.41 -2.61
CA ILE A 10 -16.54 -21.98 -3.23
C ILE A 10 -15.39 -20.99 -3.10
N THR A 11 -14.17 -21.50 -2.92
CA THR A 11 -12.95 -20.69 -2.95
C THR A 11 -12.39 -20.65 -4.37
N PRO A 12 -12.06 -19.47 -4.93
CA PRO A 12 -11.42 -19.40 -6.24
C PRO A 12 -10.04 -20.06 -6.22
N SER A 13 -9.62 -20.64 -7.35
CA SER A 13 -8.21 -21.04 -7.50
C SER A 13 -7.32 -19.80 -7.59
N LEU A 14 -6.01 -19.97 -7.34
CA LEU A 14 -5.03 -18.88 -7.43
C LEU A 14 -5.08 -18.15 -8.78
N GLU A 15 -5.18 -18.90 -9.88
CA GLU A 15 -5.27 -18.36 -11.24
C GLU A 15 -6.54 -17.52 -11.45
N VAL A 16 -7.67 -17.94 -10.87
CA VAL A 16 -8.93 -17.18 -10.93
C VAL A 16 -8.85 -15.94 -10.05
N ALA A 17 -8.33 -16.06 -8.83
CA ALA A 17 -8.13 -14.92 -7.93
C ALA A 17 -7.21 -13.85 -8.55
N ARG A 18 -6.14 -14.27 -9.22
CA ARG A 18 -5.23 -13.39 -9.99
C ARG A 18 -5.97 -12.62 -11.08
N LYS A 19 -6.81 -13.29 -11.86
CA LYS A 19 -7.61 -12.64 -12.92
C LYS A 19 -8.61 -11.65 -12.35
N ILE A 20 -9.25 -11.98 -11.22
CA ILE A 20 -10.16 -11.07 -10.50
C ILE A 20 -9.40 -9.82 -10.03
N ALA A 21 -8.24 -9.99 -9.40
CA ALA A 21 -7.40 -8.89 -8.93
C ALA A 21 -7.01 -7.92 -10.07
N GLN A 22 -6.63 -8.47 -11.22
CA GLN A 22 -6.28 -7.70 -12.41
C GLN A 22 -7.45 -6.88 -12.96
N VAL A 23 -8.64 -7.47 -13.04
CA VAL A 23 -9.85 -6.77 -13.52
C VAL A 23 -10.26 -5.65 -12.56
N LEU A 24 -10.15 -5.89 -11.26
CA LEU A 24 -10.49 -4.92 -10.22
C LEU A 24 -9.37 -3.90 -9.95
N LYS A 25 -8.19 -4.05 -10.57
CA LYS A 25 -7.00 -3.22 -10.35
C LYS A 25 -6.59 -3.12 -8.87
N VAL A 26 -6.67 -4.25 -8.16
CA VAL A 26 -6.22 -4.40 -6.76
C VAL A 26 -5.13 -5.46 -6.65
N SER A 27 -4.40 -5.50 -5.54
CA SER A 27 -3.43 -6.57 -5.28
C SER A 27 -4.14 -7.89 -4.97
N LEU A 28 -3.46 -9.02 -5.21
CA LEU A 28 -3.97 -10.32 -4.79
C LEU A 28 -4.11 -10.39 -3.26
N ASP A 29 -3.16 -9.80 -2.54
CA ASP A 29 -3.16 -9.71 -1.08
C ASP A 29 -4.41 -9.01 -0.56
N PHE A 30 -4.88 -7.95 -1.24
CA PHE A 30 -6.13 -7.26 -0.90
C PHE A 30 -7.35 -8.20 -0.97
N LEU A 31 -7.39 -9.13 -1.92
CA LEU A 31 -8.49 -10.09 -2.03
C LEU A 31 -8.47 -11.15 -0.92
N VAL A 32 -7.31 -11.46 -0.36
CA VAL A 32 -7.12 -12.52 0.63
C VAL A 32 -7.20 -11.99 2.06
N PHE A 33 -6.52 -10.88 2.33
CA PHE A 33 -6.41 -10.29 3.66
C PHE A 33 -7.40 -9.13 3.88
N GLY A 34 -8.13 -8.72 2.84
CA GLY A 34 -9.05 -7.59 2.86
C GLY A 34 -8.32 -6.25 2.85
N MET A 35 -9.03 -5.18 3.25
CA MET A 35 -8.39 -3.92 3.63
C MET A 35 -7.63 -4.15 4.93
N SER A 36 -6.42 -4.71 4.88
CA SER A 36 -5.45 -4.41 5.94
C SER A 36 -5.23 -2.89 5.93
N GLU A 37 -4.89 -2.29 7.07
CA GLU A 37 -4.52 -0.86 7.17
C GLU A 37 -3.35 -0.46 6.23
N GLN A 38 -2.79 -1.40 5.47
CA GLN A 38 -1.78 -1.20 4.44
C GLN A 38 -2.34 -0.68 3.12
N THR A 39 -3.58 -0.17 3.08
CA THR A 39 -3.94 0.85 2.07
C THR A 39 -3.16 2.13 2.39
N ALA A 40 -1.83 2.05 2.30
CA ALA A 40 -0.99 3.21 2.12
C ALA A 40 -1.62 3.96 0.95
N ASN A 41 -2.17 5.14 1.23
CA ASN A 41 -2.81 6.00 0.26
C ASN A 41 -2.08 5.89 -1.08
N GLN A 42 -2.79 5.58 -2.17
CA GLN A 42 -2.18 5.48 -3.51
C GLN A 42 -1.29 6.69 -3.82
N ASN A 43 -1.63 7.86 -3.28
CA ASN A 43 -0.83 9.08 -3.35
C ASN A 43 0.55 9.00 -2.67
N VAL A 44 0.67 8.28 -1.55
CA VAL A 44 1.94 8.01 -0.87
C VAL A 44 2.76 7.02 -1.69
N GLU A 45 2.15 5.94 -2.19
CA GLU A 45 2.85 4.96 -3.05
C GLU A 45 3.41 5.60 -4.32
N LEU A 46 2.61 6.43 -5.01
CA LEU A 46 3.05 7.17 -6.20
C LEU A 46 4.23 8.11 -5.87
N LYS A 47 4.15 8.85 -4.76
CA LYS A 47 5.24 9.73 -4.33
C LYS A 47 6.51 8.97 -3.97
N VAL A 48 6.40 7.80 -3.34
CA VAL A 48 7.57 6.96 -3.03
C VAL A 48 8.23 6.46 -4.31
N HIS A 49 7.43 6.05 -5.29
CA HIS A 49 7.95 5.66 -6.61
C HIS A 49 8.67 6.83 -7.31
N ASP A 50 8.09 8.03 -7.30
CA ASP A 50 8.71 9.22 -7.88
C ASP A 50 10.02 9.57 -7.19
N VAL A 51 10.06 9.53 -5.85
CA VAL A 51 11.28 9.77 -5.05
C VAL A 51 12.37 8.74 -5.37
N ALA A 52 12.00 7.47 -5.60
CA ALA A 52 12.96 6.43 -5.95
C ALA A 52 13.70 6.71 -7.28
N SER A 53 13.06 7.45 -8.19
CA SER A 53 13.61 7.82 -9.50
C SER A 53 14.54 9.05 -9.49
N LEU A 54 14.64 9.76 -8.36
CA LEU A 54 15.49 10.95 -8.23
C LEU A 54 16.99 10.62 -8.23
N SER A 55 17.84 11.65 -8.25
CA SER A 55 19.27 11.51 -7.97
C SER A 55 19.52 11.10 -6.51
N ASP A 56 20.69 10.56 -6.20
CA ASP A 56 21.02 10.16 -4.83
C ASP A 56 21.09 11.36 -3.87
N GLU A 57 21.53 12.52 -4.37
CA GLU A 57 21.55 13.79 -3.62
C GLU A 57 20.12 14.25 -3.29
N ASP A 58 19.23 14.28 -4.28
CA ASP A 58 17.83 14.69 -4.08
C ASP A 58 17.09 13.71 -3.16
N LYS A 59 17.34 12.40 -3.28
CA LYS A 59 16.78 11.40 -2.35
C LYS A 59 17.22 11.70 -0.92
N ALA A 60 18.50 11.97 -0.70
CA ALA A 60 19.04 12.26 0.62
C ALA A 60 18.35 13.48 1.24
N HIS A 61 18.11 14.54 0.46
CA HIS A 61 17.36 15.70 0.93
C HIS A 61 15.91 15.38 1.31
N VAL A 62 15.20 14.61 0.46
CA VAL A 62 13.82 14.19 0.76
C VAL A 62 13.75 13.38 2.05
N PHE A 63 14.65 12.40 2.22
CA PHE A 63 14.69 11.58 3.44
C PHE A 63 15.00 12.42 4.68
N ALA A 64 15.95 13.36 4.60
CA ALA A 64 16.27 14.25 5.72
C ALA A 64 15.05 15.06 6.19
N VAL A 65 14.24 15.57 5.25
CA VAL A 65 13.01 16.30 5.58
C VAL A 65 11.99 15.38 6.24
N ILE A 66 11.76 14.18 5.68
CA ILE A 66 10.83 13.19 6.25
C ILE A 66 11.25 12.85 7.68
N ASP A 67 12.53 12.55 7.90
CA ASP A 67 13.08 12.20 9.21
C ASP A 67 12.92 13.32 10.23
N ALA A 68 13.12 14.57 9.82
CA ALA A 68 12.91 15.73 10.69
C ALA A 68 11.45 15.81 11.18
N PHE A 69 10.47 15.63 10.30
CA PHE A 69 9.05 15.65 10.66
C PHE A 69 8.63 14.44 11.51
N VAL A 70 9.12 13.24 11.17
CA VAL A 70 8.85 12.02 11.95
C VAL A 70 9.43 12.15 13.36
N THR A 71 10.65 12.67 13.48
CA THR A 71 11.30 12.92 14.77
C THR A 71 10.53 13.93 15.59
N LYS A 72 10.14 15.06 14.99
CA LYS A 72 9.29 16.08 15.65
C LYS A 72 7.99 15.47 16.18
N ALA A 73 7.29 14.68 15.38
CA ALA A 73 6.03 14.04 15.79
C ALA A 73 6.23 13.05 16.94
N ARG A 74 7.31 12.25 16.91
CA ARG A 74 7.66 11.34 18.00
C ARG A 74 7.95 12.08 19.30
N LEU A 75 8.73 13.17 19.24
CA LEU A 75 9.02 14.00 20.42
C LEU A 75 7.76 14.62 21.00
N GLN A 76 6.86 15.15 20.16
CA GLN A 76 5.58 15.68 20.61
C GLN A 76 4.73 14.64 21.33
N LYS A 77 4.73 13.39 20.87
CA LYS A 77 3.99 12.29 21.49
C LYS A 77 4.55 11.88 22.87
N ILE A 78 5.86 12.06 23.10
CA ILE A 78 6.51 11.76 24.39
C ILE A 78 6.26 12.87 25.41
N LEU A 79 6.08 14.10 24.94
CA LEU A 79 5.84 15.28 25.79
C LEU A 79 4.36 15.48 26.17
N GLN A 80 3.45 14.64 25.64
CA GLN A 80 2.02 14.58 25.99
C GLN A 80 1.76 13.48 27.01
#